data_AF-A0A1M6VSI2-F1
#
_entry.id   AF-A0A1M6VSI2-F1
#
_cell.length_a   1.000
_cell.length_b   1.000
_cell.length_c   1.000
_cell.angle_alpha   90.00
_cell.angle_beta   90.00
_cell.angle_gamma   90.00
#
_symmetry.space_group_name_H-M   'P 1'
#
loop_
_entity.id
_entity.type
_entity.pdbx_description
1 polymer ?
#
loop_
_entity_poly.entity_id
_entity_poly.type
_entity_poly.pdbx_seq_one_letter_code
_entity_poly.pdbx_strand_id
1 'polypeptide(L)'
;MYVLYDYRYVIACSRLPHEFRREFRRLARGRVTSTYDWRTRAKDPVPAETQCRRVAEVLAGFEALRASGYALQTPWNFSTKHLRVLINRWSTQRLTSEEAAERLEHWRQFLRRIRKHQLIALLSAPLTVGASGVGSKNLQCSHMAAYSRPDIPVLTSDKAMEALTEHRGDLRKAARALGTTTHSVCEALNEGRSRESLFPTGLPIVT
;
A
#
# COMPACT_ATOMS: atom_id res chain seq x y z
N MET A 1 -8.78 -16.88 -13.19
CA MET A 1 -7.97 -15.65 -13.44
C MET A 1 -6.86 -15.61 -12.41
N TYR A 2 -5.60 -15.77 -12.83
CA TYR A 2 -4.46 -15.66 -11.91
C TYR A 2 -4.22 -14.20 -11.55
N VAL A 3 -3.96 -13.96 -10.26
CA VAL A 3 -3.84 -12.62 -9.69
C VAL A 3 -2.54 -12.54 -8.93
N LEU A 4 -1.66 -11.63 -9.35
CA LEU A 4 -0.39 -11.40 -8.69
C LEU A 4 -0.45 -10.15 -7.80
N TYR A 5 -0.21 -10.36 -6.51
CA TYR A 5 -0.07 -9.28 -5.54
C TYR A 5 1.35 -8.73 -5.53
N ASP A 6 1.52 -7.50 -5.99
CA ASP A 6 2.79 -6.77 -5.89
C ASP A 6 2.60 -5.36 -5.32
N TYR A 7 3.13 -5.12 -4.12
CA TYR A 7 3.04 -3.82 -3.47
C TYR A 7 3.71 -2.70 -4.29
N ARG A 8 4.68 -3.00 -5.15
CA ARG A 8 5.35 -2.03 -6.03
C ARG A 8 4.40 -1.55 -7.12
N TYR A 9 3.58 -2.46 -7.63
CA TYR A 9 2.51 -2.18 -8.58
C TYR A 9 1.40 -1.35 -7.90
N VAL A 10 1.02 -1.69 -6.66
CA VAL A 10 0.07 -0.87 -5.86
C VAL A 10 0.56 0.57 -5.71
N ILE A 11 1.84 0.78 -5.38
CA ILE A 11 2.43 2.13 -5.30
C ILE A 11 2.38 2.84 -6.66
N ALA A 12 2.67 2.13 -7.75
CA ALA A 12 2.62 2.67 -9.09
C ALA A 12 1.20 3.14 -9.49
N CYS A 13 0.17 2.41 -9.08
CA CYS A 13 -1.23 2.72 -9.38
C CYS A 13 -1.80 3.90 -8.55
N SER A 14 -1.12 4.34 -7.49
CA SER A 14 -1.59 5.48 -6.69
C SER A 14 -1.56 6.79 -7.49
N ARG A 15 -2.48 7.70 -7.16
CA ARG A 15 -2.62 9.04 -7.75
C ARG A 15 -1.64 10.06 -7.14
N LEU A 16 -0.71 9.59 -6.32
CA LEU A 16 0.29 10.43 -5.66
C LEU A 16 1.37 10.90 -6.65
N PRO A 17 1.99 12.08 -6.41
CA PRO A 17 3.08 12.58 -7.25
C PRO A 17 4.21 11.55 -7.42
N HIS A 18 4.90 11.60 -8.55
CA HIS A 18 6.02 10.71 -8.84
C HIS A 18 7.06 10.67 -7.70
N GLU A 19 7.46 11.86 -7.22
CA GLU A 19 8.41 12.02 -6.11
C GLU A 19 7.93 11.30 -4.84
N PHE A 20 6.64 11.45 -4.52
CA PHE A 20 6.04 10.77 -3.38
C PHE A 20 6.10 9.24 -3.56
N ARG A 21 5.66 8.72 -4.71
CA ARG A 21 5.67 7.29 -5.03
C ARG A 21 7.08 6.71 -4.94
N ARG A 22 8.10 7.44 -5.41
CA ARG A 22 9.51 7.04 -5.33
C ARG A 22 9.99 6.93 -3.89
N GLU A 23 9.76 7.95 -3.08
CA GLU A 23 10.17 7.93 -1.66
C GLU A 23 9.40 6.87 -0.86
N PHE A 24 8.11 6.69 -1.14
CA PHE A 24 7.31 5.64 -0.52
C PHE A 24 7.79 4.24 -0.90
N ARG A 25 8.19 4.03 -2.16
CA ARG A 25 8.80 2.76 -2.61
C ARG A 25 10.11 2.45 -1.87
N ARG A 26 10.95 3.46 -1.61
CA ARG A 26 12.16 3.31 -0.79
C ARG A 26 11.80 2.93 0.65
N LEU A 27 10.77 3.55 1.22
CA LEU A 27 10.28 3.24 2.57
C LEU A 27 9.74 1.80 2.68
N ALA A 28 9.05 1.31 1.65
CA ALA A 28 8.47 -0.04 1.63
C ALA A 28 9.52 -1.14 1.45
N ARG A 29 10.58 -0.88 0.68
CA ARG A 29 11.62 -1.85 0.31
C ARG A 29 12.18 -2.61 1.52
N GLY A 30 12.01 -3.93 1.52
CA GLY A 30 12.54 -4.84 2.55
C GLY A 30 11.87 -4.75 3.94
N ARG A 31 10.92 -3.83 4.12
CA ARG A 31 10.22 -3.60 5.40
C ARG A 31 8.76 -4.05 5.39
N VAL A 32 8.14 -4.16 4.21
CA VAL A 32 6.78 -4.70 4.06
C VAL A 32 6.76 -6.22 4.01
N THR A 33 7.88 -6.85 3.63
CA THR A 33 7.96 -8.27 3.29
C THR A 33 8.06 -9.21 4.49
N SER A 34 8.37 -8.70 5.67
CA SER A 34 8.56 -9.52 6.88
C SER A 34 8.15 -8.79 8.13
N THR A 35 7.58 -9.53 9.08
CA THR A 35 7.40 -9.09 10.46
C THR A 35 8.55 -9.62 11.32
N TYR A 36 8.94 -8.84 12.32
CA TYR A 36 9.95 -9.27 13.29
C TYR A 36 9.28 -9.38 14.66
N ASP A 37 9.24 -10.59 15.21
CA ASP A 37 8.83 -10.81 16.58
C ASP A 37 10.07 -10.77 17.48
N TRP A 38 10.13 -9.77 18.35
CA TRP A 38 11.25 -9.60 19.26
C TRP A 38 11.28 -10.65 20.39
N ARG A 39 10.13 -11.24 20.73
CA ARG A 39 10.03 -12.24 21.81
C ARG A 39 10.66 -13.56 21.40
N THR A 40 10.37 -13.98 20.17
CA THR A 40 10.87 -15.24 19.59
C THR A 40 12.11 -15.03 18.72
N ARG A 41 12.48 -13.77 18.44
CA ARG A 41 13.49 -13.36 17.44
C ARG A 41 13.19 -13.87 16.03
N ALA A 42 11.96 -14.31 15.76
CA ALA A 42 11.54 -14.84 14.47
C ALA A 42 11.31 -13.71 13.45
N LYS A 43 11.62 -14.01 12.18
CA LYS A 43 11.35 -13.13 11.05
C LYS A 43 10.42 -13.85 10.08
N ASP A 44 9.13 -13.62 10.25
CA ASP A 44 8.11 -14.31 9.45
C ASP A 44 7.84 -13.56 8.15
N PRO A 45 7.74 -14.26 7.01
CA PRO A 45 7.33 -13.66 5.76
C PRO A 45 5.88 -13.20 5.85
N VAL A 46 5.61 -11.97 5.39
CA VAL A 46 4.24 -11.44 5.31
C VAL A 46 3.64 -11.87 3.98
N PRO A 47 2.43 -12.45 3.94
CA PRO A 47 1.76 -12.81 2.68
C PRO A 47 1.65 -11.61 1.72
N ALA A 48 1.86 -11.84 0.43
CA ALA A 48 1.94 -10.77 -0.57
C ALA A 48 0.68 -9.87 -0.61
N GLU A 49 -0.50 -10.47 -0.47
CA GLU A 49 -1.77 -9.76 -0.35
C GLU A 49 -1.77 -8.81 0.86
N THR A 50 -1.34 -9.29 2.02
CA THR A 50 -1.24 -8.47 3.25
C THR A 50 -0.24 -7.33 3.09
N GLN A 51 0.86 -7.53 2.36
CA GLN A 51 1.78 -6.44 2.01
C GLN A 51 1.09 -5.37 1.17
N CYS A 52 0.34 -5.79 0.15
CA CYS A 52 -0.41 -4.90 -0.73
C CYS A 52 -1.51 -4.15 0.01
N ARG A 53 -2.27 -4.82 0.89
CA ARG A 53 -3.30 -4.22 1.73
C ARG A 53 -2.75 -3.14 2.64
N ARG A 54 -1.65 -3.42 3.34
CA ARG A 54 -0.92 -2.44 4.17
C ARG A 54 -0.51 -1.20 3.37
N VAL A 55 0.00 -1.40 2.17
CA VAL A 55 0.46 -0.32 1.29
C VAL A 55 -0.72 0.49 0.75
N ALA A 56 -1.78 -0.17 0.29
CA ALA A 56 -3.00 0.47 -0.21
C ALA A 56 -3.67 1.34 0.87
N GLU A 57 -3.79 0.84 2.11
CA GLU A 57 -4.37 1.59 3.23
C GLU A 57 -3.63 2.91 3.50
N VAL A 58 -2.30 2.86 3.53
CA VAL A 58 -1.48 4.04 3.79
C VAL A 58 -1.55 5.02 2.62
N LEU A 59 -1.45 4.54 1.37
CA LEU A 59 -1.56 5.37 0.18
C LEU A 59 -2.93 6.06 0.08
N ALA A 60 -4.02 5.34 0.39
CA ALA A 60 -5.37 5.89 0.41
C ALA A 60 -5.51 7.05 1.40
N GLY A 61 -4.87 6.96 2.59
CA GLY A 61 -4.85 8.11 3.51
C GLY A 61 -4.01 9.28 3.02
N PHE A 62 -2.92 9.05 2.29
CA PHE A 62 -2.18 10.15 1.64
C PHE A 62 -2.99 10.81 0.52
N GLU A 63 -3.71 10.03 -0.28
CA GLU A 63 -4.61 10.55 -1.31
C GLU A 63 -5.77 11.33 -0.67
N ALA A 64 -6.33 10.83 0.44
CA ALA A 64 -7.31 11.53 1.25
C ALA A 64 -6.80 12.91 1.71
N LEU A 65 -5.56 12.99 2.20
CA LEU A 65 -4.95 14.26 2.61
C LEU A 65 -4.79 15.22 1.43
N ARG A 66 -4.39 14.72 0.26
CA ARG A 66 -4.30 15.55 -0.95
C ARG A 66 -5.67 16.08 -1.38
N ALA A 67 -6.71 15.24 -1.32
CA ALA A 67 -8.09 15.65 -1.59
C ALA A 67 -8.58 16.71 -0.59
N SER A 68 -8.06 16.71 0.64
CA SER A 68 -8.29 17.76 1.64
C SER A 68 -7.39 19.00 1.48
N GLY A 69 -6.64 19.12 0.37
CA GLY A 69 -5.82 20.30 0.05
C GLY A 69 -4.37 20.25 0.51
N TYR A 70 -3.90 19.15 1.10
CA TYR A 70 -2.50 19.04 1.54
C TYR A 70 -1.56 18.63 0.40
N ALA A 71 -0.56 19.46 0.10
CA ALA A 71 0.47 19.19 -0.91
C ALA A 71 1.66 18.38 -0.35
N LEU A 72 1.41 17.16 0.15
CA LEU A 72 2.47 16.27 0.61
C LEU A 72 3.32 15.78 -0.58
N GLN A 73 4.58 16.22 -0.63
CA GLN A 73 5.56 15.81 -1.65
C GLN A 73 6.26 14.50 -1.30
N THR A 74 6.44 14.22 -0.01
CA THR A 74 7.10 13.00 0.48
C THR A 74 6.36 12.43 1.70
N PRO A 75 6.45 11.11 1.96
CA PRO A 75 5.87 10.50 3.16
C PRO A 75 6.48 11.04 4.47
N TRP A 76 7.69 11.59 4.42
CA TRP A 76 8.42 12.14 5.56
C TRP A 76 7.81 13.44 6.10
N ASN A 77 7.11 14.18 5.23
CA ASN A 77 6.41 15.43 5.57
C ASN A 77 5.12 15.18 6.38
N PHE A 78 4.80 13.91 6.68
CA PHE A 78 3.69 13.57 7.56
C PHE A 78 3.87 14.16 8.97
N SER A 79 2.81 14.70 9.55
CA SER A 79 2.86 15.48 10.79
C SER A 79 1.54 15.38 11.57
N THR A 80 1.51 15.92 12.79
CA THR A 80 0.34 15.87 13.68
C THR A 80 -0.93 16.42 13.04
N LYS A 81 -0.84 17.52 12.29
CA LYS A 81 -2.02 18.11 11.60
C LYS A 81 -2.63 17.14 10.58
N HIS A 82 -1.79 16.42 9.83
CA HIS A 82 -2.24 15.44 8.85
C HIS A 82 -2.91 14.25 9.54
N LEU A 83 -2.31 13.76 10.63
CA LEU A 83 -2.89 12.67 11.41
C LEU A 83 -4.25 13.04 12.00
N ARG A 84 -4.41 14.26 12.53
CA ARG A 84 -5.69 14.73 13.07
C ARG A 84 -6.78 14.78 12.00
N VAL A 85 -6.46 15.23 10.80
CA VAL A 85 -7.41 15.23 9.67
C VAL A 85 -7.84 13.81 9.32
N LEU A 86 -6.90 12.86 9.28
CA LEU A 86 -7.22 11.46 9.03
C LEU A 86 -8.09 10.86 10.12
N ILE A 87 -7.74 11.09 11.39
CA ILE A 87 -8.53 10.64 12.54
C ILE A 87 -9.96 11.19 12.49
N ASN A 88 -10.13 12.49 12.26
CA ASN A 88 -11.44 13.11 12.14
C ASN A 88 -12.25 12.52 10.98
N ARG A 89 -11.58 12.22 9.86
CA ARG A 89 -12.23 11.55 8.74
C ARG A 89 -12.67 10.14 9.13
N TRP A 90 -11.81 9.37 9.78
CA TRP A 90 -12.14 8.00 10.21
C TRP A 90 -13.25 7.96 11.25
N SER A 91 -13.32 8.93 12.17
CA SER A 91 -14.41 8.99 13.16
C SER A 91 -15.78 9.26 12.53
N THR A 92 -15.82 9.86 11.34
CA THR A 92 -17.07 10.04 10.58
C THR A 92 -17.46 8.83 9.72
N GLN A 93 -16.57 7.84 9.61
CA GLN A 93 -16.82 6.62 8.86
C GLN A 93 -17.41 5.54 9.78
N ARG A 94 -18.43 4.81 9.30
CA ARG A 94 -18.93 3.62 10.01
C ARG A 94 -17.97 2.46 9.77
N LEU A 95 -17.01 2.29 10.67
CA LEU A 95 -16.08 1.18 10.72
C LEU A 95 -16.54 0.13 11.72
N THR A 96 -16.39 -1.15 11.39
CA THR A 96 -16.41 -2.20 12.42
C THR A 96 -15.18 -2.07 13.32
N SER A 97 -15.25 -2.65 14.53
CA SER A 97 -14.11 -2.67 15.47
C SER A 97 -12.85 -3.30 14.84
N GLU A 98 -13.05 -4.36 14.04
CA GLU A 98 -11.96 -5.07 13.36
C GLU A 98 -11.30 -4.21 12.27
N GLU A 99 -12.10 -3.55 11.42
CA GLU A 99 -11.57 -2.69 10.37
C GLU A 99 -10.85 -1.46 10.94
N ALA A 100 -11.36 -0.90 12.03
CA ALA A 100 -10.69 0.17 12.76
C ALA A 100 -9.34 -0.32 13.31
N ALA A 101 -9.30 -1.48 13.96
CA ALA A 101 -8.07 -2.05 14.50
C ALA A 101 -7.03 -2.35 13.41
N GLU A 102 -7.44 -2.95 12.28
CA GLU A 102 -6.57 -3.24 11.14
C GLU A 102 -5.95 -1.97 10.56
N ARG A 103 -6.78 -0.96 10.30
CA ARG A 103 -6.34 0.35 9.81
C ARG A 103 -5.36 1.02 10.77
N LEU A 104 -5.69 1.06 12.06
CA LEU A 104 -4.80 1.63 13.08
C LEU A 104 -3.46 0.90 13.08
N GLU A 105 -3.45 -0.42 12.96
CA GLU A 105 -2.21 -1.19 12.90
C GLU A 105 -1.37 -0.85 11.66
N HIS A 106 -1.98 -0.75 10.48
CA HIS A 106 -1.29 -0.31 9.26
C HIS A 106 -0.64 1.06 9.43
N TRP A 107 -1.37 2.02 10.03
CA TRP A 107 -0.86 3.35 10.30
C TRP A 107 0.23 3.37 11.38
N ARG A 108 0.10 2.60 12.46
CA ARG A 108 1.16 2.45 13.47
C ARG A 108 2.45 1.94 12.84
N GLN A 109 2.37 0.90 12.00
CA GLN A 109 3.53 0.36 11.32
C GLN A 109 4.19 1.38 10.39
N PHE A 110 3.38 2.16 9.65
CA PHE A 110 3.90 3.27 8.85
C PHE A 110 4.62 4.33 9.72
N LEU A 111 4.00 4.78 10.81
CA LEU A 111 4.56 5.79 11.71
C LEU A 111 5.86 5.33 12.38
N ARG A 112 5.95 4.05 12.75
CA ARG A 112 7.21 3.43 13.23
C ARG A 112 8.30 3.50 12.17
N ARG A 113 7.97 3.21 10.91
CA ARG A 113 8.95 3.19 9.80
C ARG A 113 9.50 4.58 9.48
N ILE A 114 8.70 5.63 9.64
CA ILE A 114 9.15 7.03 9.48
C ILE A 114 9.68 7.65 10.78
N ARG A 115 9.86 6.85 11.85
CA ARG A 115 10.38 7.25 13.16
C ARG A 115 9.60 8.38 13.84
N LYS A 116 8.29 8.45 13.63
CA LYS A 116 7.42 9.46 14.27
C LYS A 116 6.62 8.84 15.42
N HIS A 117 7.34 8.42 16.47
CA HIS A 117 6.77 7.72 17.62
C HIS A 117 5.73 8.56 18.38
N GLN A 118 5.91 9.87 18.44
CA GLN A 118 4.95 10.81 19.03
C GLN A 118 3.57 10.76 18.36
N LEU A 119 3.52 10.42 17.05
CA LEU A 119 2.27 10.28 16.33
C LEU A 119 1.57 8.95 16.62
N ILE A 120 2.32 7.92 17.03
CA ILE A 120 1.76 6.63 17.46
C ILE A 120 0.98 6.81 18.77
N ALA A 121 1.52 7.59 19.70
CA ALA A 121 0.83 7.91 20.95
C ALA A 121 -0.50 8.62 20.69
N LEU A 122 -0.53 9.57 19.74
CA LEU A 122 -1.76 10.27 19.35
C LEU A 122 -2.77 9.36 18.65
N LEU A 123 -2.31 8.36 17.89
CA LEU A 123 -3.17 7.37 17.24
C LEU A 123 -3.80 6.39 18.23
N SER A 124 -3.13 6.13 19.36
CA SER A 124 -3.59 5.23 20.42
C SER A 124 -4.36 5.94 21.53
N ALA A 125 -4.39 7.27 21.55
CA ALA A 125 -5.20 8.01 22.49
C ALA A 125 -6.69 7.69 22.24
N PRO A 126 -7.50 7.45 23.30
CA PRO A 126 -8.94 7.38 23.14
C PRO A 126 -9.35 8.66 22.43
N LEU A 127 -10.12 8.53 21.35
CA LEU A 127 -10.74 9.68 20.70
C LEU A 127 -11.74 10.26 21.70
N THR A 128 -11.26 11.09 22.62
CA THR A 128 -12.11 11.93 23.45
C THR A 128 -12.77 12.89 22.49
N VAL A 129 -13.96 12.49 22.05
CA VAL A 129 -14.96 13.40 21.49
C VAL A 129 -15.29 14.37 22.63
N GLY A 130 -14.49 15.42 22.74
CA GLY A 130 -14.56 16.43 23.77
C GLY A 130 -14.28 17.77 23.11
N ALA A 131 -15.33 18.57 22.99
CA ALA A 131 -15.28 19.94 22.53
C ALA A 131 -14.19 20.73 23.27
N SER A 132 -13.28 21.36 22.51
CA SER A 132 -12.59 22.56 22.97
C SER A 132 -12.18 23.36 21.74
N GLY A 133 -12.86 24.49 21.56
CA GLY A 133 -12.73 25.35 20.40
C GLY A 133 -11.50 26.23 20.46
N VAL A 134 -10.82 26.38 19.31
CA VAL A 134 -10.25 27.64 18.81
C VAL A 134 -10.27 27.52 17.28
N GLY A 135 -10.74 28.58 16.62
CA GLY A 135 -11.21 28.62 15.23
C GLY A 135 -10.39 27.85 14.20
N SER A 136 -11.05 26.92 13.53
CA SER A 136 -10.69 26.49 12.18
C SER A 136 -11.99 26.30 11.42
N LYS A 137 -12.10 27.04 10.31
CA LYS A 137 -13.28 27.15 9.46
C LYS A 137 -13.91 25.76 9.23
N ASN A 138 -15.20 25.69 9.54
CA ASN A 138 -16.08 24.53 9.37
C ASN A 138 -15.87 23.88 7.99
N LEU A 139 -15.19 22.73 7.97
CA LEU A 139 -15.45 21.69 6.97
C LEU A 139 -16.54 20.80 7.56
N GLN A 140 -17.79 21.29 7.48
CA GLN A 140 -18.96 20.45 7.71
C GLN A 140 -18.97 19.35 6.65
N CYS A 141 -18.53 18.15 7.04
CA CYS A 141 -18.65 16.95 6.23
C CYS A 141 -20.02 16.33 6.54
N SER A 142 -21.07 16.78 5.87
CA SER A 142 -22.46 16.33 6.05
C SER A 142 -22.77 15.00 5.35
N HIS A 143 -21.77 14.18 5.03
CA HIS A 143 -21.98 12.89 4.39
C HIS A 143 -21.28 11.78 5.20
N MET A 144 -22.05 11.08 6.05
CA MET A 144 -21.58 9.84 6.68
C MET A 144 -21.40 8.78 5.59
N ALA A 145 -20.20 8.70 5.01
CA ALA A 145 -19.87 7.65 4.05
C ALA A 145 -19.57 6.35 4.79
N ALA A 146 -20.13 5.24 4.31
CA ALA A 146 -19.72 3.90 4.72
C ALA A 146 -18.22 3.72 4.40
N TYR A 147 -17.49 3.03 5.27
CA TYR A 147 -16.08 2.78 5.02
C TYR A 147 -15.90 1.76 3.89
N SER A 148 -15.36 2.24 2.76
CA SER A 148 -14.71 1.49 1.70
C SER A 148 -13.34 0.93 2.10
N ARG A 149 -13.13 -0.39 2.31
CA ARG A 149 -11.76 -0.93 2.26
C ARG A 149 -11.13 -0.52 0.93
N PRO A 150 -9.88 -0.01 0.91
CA PRO A 150 -9.26 0.40 -0.34
C PRO A 150 -9.07 -0.81 -1.24
N ASP A 151 -9.50 -0.69 -2.49
CA ASP A 151 -9.25 -1.70 -3.51
C ASP A 151 -7.74 -1.90 -3.66
N ILE A 152 -7.33 -3.16 -3.76
CA ILE A 152 -5.93 -3.51 -3.97
C ILE A 152 -5.70 -3.65 -5.47
N PRO A 153 -4.90 -2.76 -6.11
CA PRO A 153 -4.50 -2.96 -7.49
C PRO A 153 -3.71 -4.26 -7.63
N VAL A 154 -4.22 -5.16 -8.46
CA VAL A 154 -3.58 -6.43 -8.75
C VAL A 154 -3.02 -6.47 -10.17
N LEU A 155 -1.88 -7.16 -10.32
CA LEU A 155 -1.25 -7.40 -11.61
C LEU A 155 -1.82 -8.69 -12.20
N THR A 156 -2.44 -8.58 -13.36
CA THR A 156 -3.07 -9.69 -14.09
C THR A 156 -2.26 -10.01 -15.35
N SER A 157 -2.47 -11.20 -15.92
CA SER A 157 -1.83 -11.58 -17.20
C SER A 157 -2.15 -10.57 -18.30
N ASP A 158 -3.41 -10.13 -18.40
CA ASP A 158 -3.86 -9.16 -19.41
C ASP A 158 -3.09 -7.84 -19.33
N LYS A 159 -2.93 -7.28 -18.12
CA LYS A 159 -2.17 -6.03 -17.89
C LYS A 159 -0.69 -6.21 -18.20
N ALA A 160 -0.14 -7.38 -17.88
CA ALA A 160 1.25 -7.70 -18.19
C ALA A 160 1.45 -7.81 -19.72
N MET A 161 0.50 -8.41 -20.43
CA MET A 161 0.51 -8.55 -21.88
C MET A 161 0.33 -7.20 -22.58
N GLU A 162 -0.62 -6.39 -22.12
CA GLU A 162 -0.85 -5.02 -22.62
C GLU A 162 0.46 -4.20 -22.57
N ALA A 163 1.11 -4.15 -21.40
CA ALA A 163 2.38 -3.42 -21.25
C ALA A 163 3.51 -4.00 -22.12
N LEU A 164 3.54 -5.32 -22.35
CA LEU A 164 4.51 -5.93 -23.26
C LEU A 164 4.24 -5.53 -24.72
N THR A 165 2.99 -5.54 -25.15
CA THR A 165 2.62 -5.17 -26.52
C THR A 165 2.96 -3.71 -26.81
N GLU A 166 2.65 -2.80 -25.88
CA GLU A 166 2.97 -1.37 -25.98
C GLU A 166 4.49 -1.15 -26.14
N HIS A 167 5.30 -1.94 -25.45
CA HIS A 167 6.75 -1.85 -25.48
C HIS A 167 7.43 -2.87 -26.41
N ARG A 168 6.71 -3.41 -27.40
CA ARG A 168 7.25 -4.29 -28.46
C ARG A 168 7.99 -5.52 -27.92
N GLY A 169 7.48 -6.11 -26.83
CA GLY A 169 8.06 -7.28 -26.17
C GLY A 169 9.24 -6.97 -25.25
N ASP A 170 9.63 -5.70 -25.05
CA ASP A 170 10.69 -5.34 -24.11
C ASP A 170 10.21 -5.46 -22.66
N LEU A 171 10.53 -6.59 -22.04
CA LEU A 171 10.16 -6.92 -20.66
C LEU A 171 10.64 -5.87 -19.64
N ARG A 172 11.82 -5.26 -19.85
CA ARG A 172 12.35 -4.25 -18.92
C ARG A 172 11.56 -2.96 -19.01
N LYS A 173 11.18 -2.54 -20.22
CA LYS A 173 10.31 -1.36 -20.41
C LYS A 173 8.91 -1.61 -19.87
N ALA A 174 8.31 -2.78 -20.15
CA ALA A 174 7.02 -3.16 -19.58
C ALA A 174 7.01 -3.15 -18.05
N ALA A 175 8.00 -3.78 -17.41
CA ALA A 175 8.12 -3.76 -15.95
C ALA A 175 8.29 -2.34 -15.38
N ARG A 176 9.05 -1.47 -16.07
CA ARG A 176 9.23 -0.07 -15.66
C ARG A 176 7.93 0.73 -15.79
N ALA A 177 7.18 0.56 -16.89
CA ALA A 177 5.91 1.23 -17.12
C ALA A 177 4.86 0.83 -16.06
N LEU A 178 4.77 -0.46 -15.76
CA LEU A 178 3.92 -0.98 -14.68
C LEU A 178 4.46 -0.64 -13.28
N GLY A 179 5.70 -0.15 -13.16
CA GLY A 179 6.32 0.17 -11.87
C GLY A 179 6.57 -1.05 -10.97
N THR A 180 6.76 -2.22 -11.57
CA THR A 180 7.03 -3.52 -10.91
C THR A 180 8.40 -4.06 -11.35
N THR A 181 8.68 -5.35 -11.13
CA THR A 181 9.88 -6.05 -11.63
C THR A 181 9.56 -6.97 -12.78
N THR A 182 10.58 -7.25 -13.59
CA THR A 182 10.52 -8.23 -14.69
C THR A 182 10.07 -9.59 -14.20
N HIS A 183 10.49 -10.03 -13.01
CA HIS A 183 10.02 -11.27 -12.39
C HIS A 183 8.50 -11.31 -12.25
N SER A 184 7.92 -10.27 -11.65
CA SER A 184 6.47 -10.19 -11.43
C SER A 184 5.68 -10.11 -12.74
N VAL A 185 6.23 -9.45 -13.77
CA VAL A 185 5.62 -9.48 -15.11
C VAL A 185 5.63 -10.91 -15.67
N CYS A 186 6.76 -11.62 -15.62
CA CYS A 186 6.83 -13.01 -16.06
C CYS A 186 5.90 -13.93 -15.26
N GLU A 187 5.85 -13.77 -13.94
CA GLU A 187 5.01 -14.56 -13.05
C GLU A 187 3.51 -14.36 -13.34
N ALA A 188 3.09 -13.12 -13.60
CA ALA A 188 1.72 -12.81 -14.01
C ALA A 188 1.36 -13.45 -15.36
N LEU A 189 2.28 -13.45 -16.32
CA LEU A 189 2.09 -14.04 -17.65
C LEU A 189 2.05 -15.58 -17.62
N ASN A 190 2.85 -16.18 -16.73
CA ASN A 190 2.88 -17.63 -16.56
C ASN A 190 1.71 -18.14 -15.72
N GLU A 191 0.82 -17.28 -15.25
CA GLU A 191 -0.29 -17.62 -14.34
C GLU A 191 0.18 -18.39 -13.09
N GLY A 192 1.40 -18.12 -12.62
CA GLY A 192 2.02 -18.86 -11.52
C GLY A 192 2.44 -20.30 -11.84
N ARG A 193 2.41 -20.73 -13.11
CA ARG A 193 2.97 -22.04 -13.53
C ARG A 193 4.50 -21.98 -13.46
N SER A 194 5.11 -22.96 -12.80
CA SER A 194 6.57 -23.11 -12.78
C SER A 194 7.08 -23.38 -14.20
N ARG A 195 8.27 -22.88 -14.56
CA ARG A 195 8.89 -23.21 -15.87
C ARG A 195 9.06 -24.72 -16.06
N GLU A 196 9.17 -25.47 -14.97
CA GLU A 196 9.27 -26.93 -14.97
C GLU A 196 7.99 -27.64 -15.43
N SER A 197 6.80 -27.04 -15.24
CA SER A 197 5.55 -27.63 -15.73
C SER A 197 5.25 -27.31 -17.20
N LEU A 198 6.09 -26.49 -17.84
CA LEU A 198 6.02 -26.17 -19.27
C LEU A 198 6.92 -27.06 -20.12
N PHE A 199 7.81 -27.85 -19.51
CA PHE A 199 8.57 -28.90 -20.19
C PHE A 199 7.92 -30.26 -19.90
N PRO A 200 7.53 -31.06 -20.91
CA PRO A 200 7.08 -32.41 -20.66
C PRO A 200 8.22 -33.20 -20.00
N THR A 201 7.89 -33.89 -18.91
CA THR A 201 8.76 -34.85 -18.22
C THR A 201 9.23 -35.89 -19.22
N GLY A 202 10.47 -35.79 -19.71
CA GLY A 202 11.01 -36.79 -20.63
C GLY A 202 12.12 -36.37 -21.59
N LEU A 203 12.59 -35.12 -21.61
CA LEU A 203 13.75 -34.76 -22.44
C LEU A 203 15.03 -34.71 -21.58
N PRO A 204 15.97 -35.67 -21.76
CA PRO A 204 17.25 -35.62 -21.07
C PRO A 204 18.04 -34.41 -21.58
N ILE A 205 18.46 -33.55 -20.66
CA ILE A 205 19.46 -32.53 -20.93
C ILE A 205 20.78 -33.30 -21.12
N VAL A 206 21.24 -33.39 -22.37
CA VAL A 206 22.61 -33.82 -22.66
C VAL A 206 23.51 -32.65 -22.28
N THR A 207 24.35 -32.87 -21.27
CA THR A 207 25.45 -31.99 -20.85
C THR A 207 26.50 -31.84 -21.94
#